data_AF-A0A9E3QF32-F1
#
_entry.id   AF-A0A9E3QF32-F1
#
_cell.length_a   1.000
_cell.length_b   1.000
_cell.length_c   1.000
_cell.angle_alpha   90.00
_cell.angle_beta   90.00
_cell.angle_gamma   90.00
#
_symmetry.space_group_name_H-M   'P 1'
#
loop_
_entity.id
_entity.type
_entity.pdbx_description
1 polymer ?
#
loop_
_entity_poly.entity_id
_entity_poly.type
_entity_poly.pdbx_seq_one_letter_code
_entity_poly.pdbx_strand_id
1 'polypeptide(L)'
;MICVTIGRGRHSSLLAEWKAAAEAGAELVELRIDCLRREPDLKRLLAEKYTPIIYTIRRGVDGGLWRGDEEKRLRFLREAIVKGVDYVDLEADIAPSIRRFGKTKRIISVHNFKKTPEDLEKLARELKDLDADIVKIATLAHSVADASRILQMVAQANKSAPTIGLAMGGLGFFTRILGAKFGAPFTYSGFNPDRTFAPGQPFFQDLKRDYFYDQINADTEVYGVIGDPIAHSLSPAIHNAGFRHLGLNKVLVPFQIPAGTLKESLQALKWLDLKGFSVTIPHKEAIIPLLDRIDKSVERTGACNTVVQDKGQWVGHNTDYRAAMESLEEALGGEGPGGASPLMDKQVLILGAGGVARTIAFGLVRRGAGVTVCNRNDERAARLAEEVGCRSTSWGMRAGTLHDILINCTPVGMHPEVDETPVPPAAFKPGTVVFDTVYHPENTLFLKLARERNCTTISGVDMFVRQAALQFQYYTGRDAPEGLMREVVRRKLSAARD
;
A
#
# COMPACT_ATOMS: atom_id res chain seq x y z
N MET A 1 -5.38 8.38 -17.35
CA MET A 1 -5.53 9.70 -16.71
C MET A 1 -5.97 9.54 -15.26
N ILE A 2 -5.69 10.53 -14.41
CA ILE A 2 -6.20 10.59 -13.03
C ILE A 2 -7.21 11.74 -12.94
N CYS A 3 -8.41 11.46 -12.43
CA CYS A 3 -9.46 12.43 -12.18
C CYS A 3 -9.44 12.87 -10.71
N VAL A 4 -9.13 14.14 -10.45
CA VAL A 4 -9.11 14.68 -9.09
C VAL A 4 -10.51 15.13 -8.67
N THR A 5 -11.07 14.53 -7.62
CA THR A 5 -12.37 14.94 -7.06
C THR A 5 -12.21 16.13 -6.12
N ILE A 6 -12.90 17.23 -6.43
CA ILE A 6 -12.86 18.50 -5.70
C ILE A 6 -14.26 18.88 -5.23
N GLY A 7 -14.39 19.20 -3.94
CA GLY A 7 -15.66 19.60 -3.35
C GLY A 7 -15.46 20.58 -2.20
N ARG A 8 -15.89 21.82 -2.40
CA ARG A 8 -15.77 22.92 -1.43
C ARG A 8 -17.10 23.65 -1.26
N GLY A 9 -17.29 24.24 -0.09
CA GLY A 9 -18.53 24.96 0.27
C GLY A 9 -18.71 26.32 -0.40
N ARG A 10 -17.64 26.94 -0.89
CA ARG A 10 -17.63 28.25 -1.54
C ARG A 10 -17.00 28.14 -2.92
N HIS A 11 -17.52 28.86 -3.92
CA HIS A 11 -16.98 28.88 -5.29
C HIS A 11 -15.51 29.30 -5.34
N SER A 12 -15.10 30.31 -4.54
CA SER A 12 -13.70 30.75 -4.51
C SER A 12 -12.74 29.65 -4.03
N SER A 13 -13.12 28.92 -2.97
CA SER A 13 -12.31 27.80 -2.47
C SER A 13 -12.28 26.63 -3.45
N LEU A 14 -13.38 26.38 -4.17
CA LEU A 14 -13.44 25.35 -5.21
C LEU A 14 -12.50 25.70 -6.38
N LEU A 15 -12.54 26.94 -6.87
CA LEU A 15 -11.68 27.43 -7.94
C LEU A 15 -10.20 27.41 -7.52
N ALA A 16 -9.88 27.81 -6.29
CA ALA A 16 -8.51 27.77 -5.79
C ALA A 16 -7.96 26.33 -5.70
N GLU A 17 -8.75 25.36 -5.23
CA GLU A 17 -8.34 23.95 -5.20
C GLU A 17 -8.23 23.34 -6.60
N TRP A 18 -9.11 23.72 -7.53
CA TRP A 18 -9.00 23.31 -8.93
C TRP A 18 -7.72 23.84 -9.58
N LYS A 19 -7.41 25.12 -9.39
CA LYS A 19 -6.15 25.71 -9.85
C LYS A 19 -4.95 24.96 -9.28
N ALA A 20 -4.93 24.70 -7.97
CA ALA A 20 -3.85 23.97 -7.32
C ALA A 20 -3.71 22.53 -7.85
N ALA A 21 -4.82 21.84 -8.10
CA ALA A 21 -4.80 20.50 -8.70
C ALA A 21 -4.23 20.52 -10.13
N ALA A 22 -4.60 21.53 -10.93
CA ALA A 22 -4.06 21.71 -12.28
C ALA A 22 -2.55 22.02 -12.25
N GLU A 23 -2.11 22.91 -11.36
CA GLU A 23 -0.69 23.23 -11.15
C GLU A 23 0.12 22.02 -10.66
N ALA A 24 -0.51 21.11 -9.91
CA ALA A 24 0.07 19.82 -9.52
C ALA A 24 0.10 18.79 -10.67
N GLY A 25 -0.45 19.11 -11.84
CA GLY A 25 -0.46 18.26 -13.03
C GLY A 25 -1.68 17.36 -13.19
N ALA A 26 -2.82 17.69 -12.56
CA ALA A 26 -4.08 17.01 -12.84
C ALA A 26 -4.56 17.30 -14.27
N GLU A 27 -4.97 16.26 -15.01
CA GLU A 27 -5.45 16.38 -16.40
C GLU A 27 -6.98 16.43 -16.49
N LEU A 28 -7.68 16.05 -15.41
CA LEU A 28 -9.13 16.00 -15.32
C LEU A 28 -9.53 16.24 -13.87
N VAL A 29 -10.57 17.04 -13.64
CA VAL A 29 -11.15 17.21 -12.30
C VAL A 29 -12.63 16.90 -12.29
N GLU A 30 -13.11 16.28 -11.21
CA GLU A 30 -14.53 16.20 -10.90
C GLU A 30 -14.89 17.31 -9.93
N LEU A 31 -15.77 18.22 -10.35
CA LEU A 31 -16.33 19.24 -9.48
C LEU A 31 -17.60 18.68 -8.82
N ARG A 32 -17.52 18.43 -7.51
CA ARG A 32 -18.63 18.02 -6.65
C ARG A 32 -19.45 19.24 -6.24
N ILE A 33 -20.32 19.65 -7.16
CA ILE A 33 -21.17 20.83 -7.04
C ILE A 33 -22.16 20.70 -5.88
N ASP A 34 -22.57 19.46 -5.55
CA ASP A 34 -23.37 19.16 -4.37
C ASP A 34 -22.72 19.60 -3.05
N CYS A 35 -21.42 19.89 -3.02
CA CYS A 35 -20.72 20.42 -1.85
C CYS A 35 -20.88 21.94 -1.65
N LEU A 36 -21.34 22.69 -2.66
CA LEU A 36 -21.49 24.14 -2.55
C LEU A 36 -22.64 24.50 -1.60
N ARG A 37 -22.42 25.49 -0.73
CA ARG A 37 -23.45 25.99 0.20
C ARG A 37 -24.45 26.93 -0.45
N ARG A 38 -24.10 27.50 -1.60
CA ARG A 38 -24.95 28.39 -2.41
C ARG A 38 -25.15 27.76 -3.77
N GLU A 39 -26.14 28.25 -4.50
CA GLU A 39 -26.41 27.78 -5.86
C GLU A 39 -25.17 27.89 -6.77
N PRO A 40 -24.96 26.93 -7.67
CA PRO A 40 -23.86 26.98 -8.61
C PRO A 40 -24.00 28.21 -9.52
N ASP A 41 -22.91 28.95 -9.67
CA ASP A 41 -22.81 30.03 -10.65
C ASP A 41 -21.92 29.49 -11.77
N LEU A 42 -22.55 28.88 -12.77
CA LEU A 42 -21.86 28.25 -13.88
C LEU A 42 -21.05 29.26 -14.69
N LYS A 43 -21.52 30.49 -14.84
CA LYS A 43 -20.78 31.54 -15.55
C LYS A 43 -19.45 31.81 -14.84
N ARG A 44 -19.48 31.91 -13.51
CA ARG A 44 -18.27 32.06 -12.70
C ARG A 44 -17.38 30.83 -12.73
N LEU A 45 -17.95 29.63 -12.59
CA LEU A 45 -17.18 28.38 -12.57
C LEU A 45 -16.48 28.10 -13.90
N LEU A 46 -17.11 28.46 -15.02
CA LEU A 46 -16.58 28.22 -16.36
C LEU A 46 -15.82 29.42 -16.94
N ALA A 47 -15.71 30.53 -16.21
CA ALA A 47 -14.93 31.69 -16.63
C ALA A 47 -13.42 31.38 -16.70
N GLU A 48 -12.94 30.51 -15.81
CA GLU A 48 -11.56 30.03 -15.79
C GLU A 48 -11.58 28.51 -15.92
N LYS A 49 -10.97 28.00 -16.99
CA LYS A 49 -10.88 26.57 -17.27
C LYS A 49 -9.44 26.11 -17.14
N TYR A 50 -9.08 25.59 -15.97
CA TYR A 50 -7.72 25.11 -15.72
C TYR A 50 -7.47 23.70 -16.32
N THR A 51 -8.50 22.86 -16.36
CA THR A 51 -8.49 21.52 -16.96
C THR A 51 -9.87 21.18 -17.55
N PRO A 52 -10.03 20.09 -18.31
CA PRO A 52 -11.34 19.48 -18.49
C PRO A 52 -12.03 19.16 -17.16
N ILE A 53 -13.36 19.25 -17.13
CA ILE A 53 -14.16 18.99 -15.91
C ILE A 53 -15.21 17.90 -16.09
N ILE A 54 -15.46 17.17 -15.00
CA ILE A 54 -16.68 16.39 -14.77
C ILE A 54 -17.56 17.21 -13.84
N TYR A 55 -18.73 17.61 -14.32
CA TYR A 55 -19.73 18.31 -13.52
C TYR A 55 -20.65 17.30 -12.84
N THR A 56 -20.59 17.21 -11.50
CA THR A 56 -21.33 16.22 -10.71
C THR A 56 -22.16 16.91 -9.62
N ILE A 57 -23.48 16.64 -9.58
CA ILE A 57 -24.35 16.97 -8.44
C ILE A 57 -24.91 15.68 -7.86
N ARG A 58 -24.18 15.07 -6.92
CA ARG A 58 -24.51 13.75 -6.37
C ARG A 58 -25.58 13.82 -5.28
N ARG A 59 -26.60 12.96 -5.37
CA ARG A 59 -27.65 12.81 -4.33
C ARG A 59 -27.11 12.13 -3.08
N GLY A 60 -27.76 12.36 -1.94
CA GLY A 60 -27.41 11.72 -0.67
C GLY A 60 -27.38 10.20 -0.69
N VAL A 61 -28.40 9.59 -1.30
CA VAL A 61 -28.52 8.13 -1.43
C VAL A 61 -27.40 7.52 -2.28
N ASP A 62 -26.78 8.32 -3.14
CA ASP A 62 -25.66 7.92 -4.01
C ASP A 62 -24.30 8.41 -3.47
N GLY A 63 -24.21 8.76 -2.18
CA GLY A 63 -22.95 9.18 -1.53
C GLY A 63 -22.61 10.66 -1.68
N GLY A 64 -23.58 11.49 -2.05
CA GLY A 64 -23.44 12.93 -2.20
C GLY A 64 -23.98 13.79 -1.06
N LEU A 65 -23.88 15.09 -1.24
CA LEU A 65 -24.37 16.10 -0.28
C LEU A 65 -25.66 16.80 -0.75
N TRP A 66 -26.15 16.53 -1.96
CA TRP A 66 -27.42 17.11 -2.39
C TRP A 66 -28.58 16.55 -1.56
N ARG A 67 -29.38 17.44 -0.98
CA ARG A 67 -30.60 17.16 -0.21
C ARG A 67 -31.78 18.05 -0.63
N GLY A 68 -31.62 18.80 -1.72
CA GLY A 68 -32.62 19.74 -2.20
C GLY A 68 -33.62 19.12 -3.18
N ASP A 69 -34.41 19.98 -3.80
CA ASP A 69 -35.40 19.63 -4.82
C ASP A 69 -34.79 18.98 -6.07
N GLU A 70 -35.40 17.91 -6.56
CA GLU A 70 -34.85 17.14 -7.68
C GLU A 70 -34.99 17.87 -9.02
N GLU A 71 -36.10 18.57 -9.27
CA GLU A 71 -36.27 19.33 -10.51
C GLU A 71 -35.21 20.44 -10.61
N LYS A 72 -34.92 21.11 -9.50
CA LYS A 72 -33.84 22.09 -9.37
C LYS A 72 -32.48 21.47 -9.67
N ARG A 73 -32.20 20.27 -9.16
CA ARG A 73 -30.95 19.53 -9.46
C ARG A 73 -30.82 19.23 -10.95
N LEU A 74 -31.87 18.67 -11.56
CA LEU A 74 -31.90 18.35 -12.99
C LEU A 74 -31.76 19.59 -13.87
N ARG A 75 -32.33 20.73 -13.45
CA ARG A 75 -32.13 22.02 -14.12
C ARG A 75 -30.67 22.44 -14.13
N PHE A 76 -29.95 22.34 -13.00
CA PHE A 76 -28.52 22.66 -12.96
C PHE A 76 -27.67 21.73 -13.83
N LEU A 77 -28.00 20.45 -13.90
CA LEU A 77 -27.33 19.50 -14.80
C LEU A 77 -27.58 19.86 -16.28
N ARG A 78 -28.82 20.17 -16.65
CA ARG A 78 -29.17 20.63 -18.01
C ARG A 78 -28.47 21.94 -18.37
N GLU A 79 -28.42 22.89 -17.44
CA GLU A 79 -27.72 24.16 -17.65
C GLU A 79 -26.22 23.95 -17.90
N ALA A 80 -25.57 23.08 -17.12
CA ALA A 80 -24.16 22.73 -17.33
C ALA A 80 -23.93 22.11 -18.72
N ILE A 81 -24.82 21.23 -19.18
CA ILE A 81 -24.78 20.66 -20.53
C ILE A 81 -24.89 21.75 -21.60
N VAL A 82 -25.86 22.67 -21.47
CA VAL A 82 -26.04 23.79 -22.42
C VAL A 82 -24.83 24.72 -22.45
N LYS A 83 -24.17 24.92 -21.30
CA LYS A 83 -22.94 25.70 -21.19
C LYS A 83 -21.69 24.97 -21.70
N GLY A 84 -21.81 23.69 -22.09
CA GLY A 84 -20.75 22.95 -22.76
C GLY A 84 -19.61 22.49 -21.84
N VAL A 85 -19.93 22.03 -20.62
CA VAL A 85 -18.95 21.33 -19.78
C VAL A 85 -18.41 20.08 -20.49
N ASP A 86 -17.19 19.65 -20.17
CA ASP A 86 -16.57 18.52 -20.89
C ASP A 86 -17.30 17.19 -20.63
N TYR A 87 -17.60 16.91 -19.37
CA TYR A 87 -18.35 15.75 -18.92
C TYR A 87 -19.44 16.16 -17.93
N VAL A 88 -20.57 15.46 -17.98
CA VAL A 88 -21.60 15.47 -16.94
C VAL A 88 -21.76 14.06 -16.38
N ASP A 89 -21.77 13.91 -15.06
CA ASP A 89 -22.04 12.62 -14.40
C ASP A 89 -23.51 12.56 -13.99
N LEU A 90 -24.22 11.58 -14.56
CA LEU A 90 -25.65 11.36 -14.37
C LEU A 90 -25.88 10.00 -13.72
N GLU A 91 -26.69 9.95 -12.68
CA GLU A 91 -27.16 8.68 -12.15
C GLU A 91 -28.03 7.94 -13.19
N ALA A 92 -27.92 6.61 -13.24
CA ALA A 92 -28.58 5.78 -14.25
C ALA A 92 -30.11 6.00 -14.33
N ASP A 93 -30.77 6.17 -13.19
CA ASP A 93 -32.22 6.34 -13.11
C ASP A 93 -32.70 7.69 -13.67
N ILE A 94 -31.86 8.73 -13.66
CA ILE A 94 -32.21 10.05 -14.20
C ILE A 94 -31.67 10.28 -15.61
N ALA A 95 -30.75 9.45 -16.10
CA ALA A 95 -30.15 9.59 -17.42
C ALA A 95 -31.18 9.68 -18.58
N PRO A 96 -32.26 8.86 -18.64
CA PRO A 96 -33.28 8.99 -19.69
C PRO A 96 -34.02 10.34 -19.70
N SER A 97 -34.09 11.02 -18.55
CA SER A 97 -34.83 12.30 -18.40
C SER A 97 -34.05 13.54 -18.85
N ILE A 98 -32.77 13.36 -19.20
CA ILE A 98 -31.87 14.42 -19.66
C ILE A 98 -31.47 14.09 -21.09
N ARG A 99 -31.90 14.94 -22.03
CA ARG A 99 -31.56 14.80 -23.45
C ARG A 99 -30.10 15.16 -23.68
N ARG A 100 -29.46 14.44 -24.60
CA ARG A 100 -28.13 14.81 -25.11
C ARG A 100 -28.21 16.15 -25.83
N PHE A 101 -27.22 17.00 -25.60
CA PHE A 101 -27.09 18.31 -26.25
C PHE A 101 -25.62 18.73 -26.31
N GLY A 102 -25.23 19.33 -27.43
CA GLY A 102 -23.86 19.83 -27.62
C GLY A 102 -22.80 18.72 -27.65
N LYS A 103 -21.59 19.05 -27.20
CA LYS A 103 -20.42 18.16 -27.19
C LYS A 103 -20.12 17.54 -25.82
N THR A 104 -20.95 17.83 -24.82
CA THR A 104 -20.80 17.35 -23.45
C THR A 104 -20.92 15.82 -23.42
N LYS A 105 -19.88 15.15 -22.92
CA LYS A 105 -19.88 13.69 -22.76
C LYS A 105 -20.63 13.27 -21.51
N ARG A 106 -21.31 12.12 -21.56
CA ARG A 106 -22.14 11.61 -20.47
C ARG A 106 -21.44 10.46 -19.76
N ILE A 107 -21.20 10.64 -18.47
CA ILE A 107 -20.84 9.53 -17.58
C ILE A 107 -22.13 9.03 -16.97
N ILE A 108 -22.50 7.78 -17.24
CA ILE A 108 -23.69 7.17 -16.64
C ILE A 108 -23.22 6.30 -15.49
N SER A 109 -23.67 6.64 -14.28
CA SER A 109 -23.13 6.09 -13.05
C SER A 109 -24.14 5.38 -12.17
N VAL A 110 -23.67 4.32 -11.51
CA VAL A 110 -24.37 3.63 -10.41
C VAL A 110 -23.42 3.52 -9.22
N HIS A 111 -23.95 3.82 -8.05
CA HIS A 111 -23.24 3.69 -6.78
C HIS A 111 -24.00 2.74 -5.87
N ASN A 112 -23.35 1.69 -5.38
CA ASN A 112 -23.94 0.75 -4.44
C ASN A 112 -23.07 0.67 -3.17
N PHE A 113 -23.48 1.41 -2.14
CA PHE A 113 -22.80 1.43 -0.85
C PHE A 113 -23.13 0.22 0.04
N LYS A 114 -23.94 -0.73 -0.44
CA LYS A 114 -24.38 -1.90 0.33
C LYS A 114 -23.73 -3.19 -0.10
N LYS A 115 -23.50 -3.41 -1.39
CA LYS A 115 -22.92 -4.65 -1.93
C LYS A 115 -22.40 -4.49 -3.35
N THR A 116 -21.69 -5.51 -3.83
CA THR A 116 -21.36 -5.69 -5.25
C THR A 116 -22.39 -6.62 -5.91
N PRO A 117 -23.21 -6.13 -6.87
CA PRO A 117 -24.21 -6.96 -7.59
C PRO A 117 -23.60 -8.19 -8.24
N GLU A 118 -24.39 -9.24 -8.48
CA GLU A 118 -23.91 -10.48 -9.10
C GLU A 118 -23.61 -10.29 -10.59
N ASP A 119 -24.59 -9.82 -11.37
CA ASP A 119 -24.47 -9.65 -12.82
C ASP A 119 -23.97 -8.25 -13.21
N LEU A 120 -22.66 -8.04 -13.01
CA LEU A 120 -21.99 -6.78 -13.33
C LEU A 120 -21.90 -6.52 -14.84
N GLU A 121 -21.83 -7.56 -15.66
CA GLU A 121 -21.76 -7.42 -17.12
C GLU A 121 -23.08 -6.91 -17.70
N LYS A 122 -24.20 -7.48 -17.24
CA LYS A 122 -25.52 -6.96 -17.60
C LYS A 122 -25.68 -5.52 -17.14
N LEU A 123 -25.31 -5.20 -15.90
CA LEU A 123 -25.37 -3.83 -15.41
C LEU A 123 -24.54 -2.89 -16.30
N ALA A 124 -23.32 -3.26 -16.68
CA ALA A 124 -22.49 -2.44 -17.56
C ALA A 124 -23.13 -2.23 -18.95
N ARG A 125 -23.76 -3.26 -19.52
CA ARG A 125 -24.52 -3.14 -20.78
C ARG A 125 -25.74 -2.22 -20.64
N GLU A 126 -26.53 -2.40 -19.59
CA GLU A 126 -27.69 -1.55 -19.31
C GLU A 126 -27.27 -0.08 -19.18
N LEU A 127 -26.18 0.22 -18.46
CA LEU A 127 -25.67 1.59 -18.35
C LEU A 127 -25.15 2.13 -19.67
N LYS A 128 -24.51 1.31 -20.50
CA LYS A 128 -24.07 1.71 -21.84
C LYS A 128 -25.28 2.11 -22.71
N ASP A 129 -26.35 1.33 -22.67
CA ASP A 129 -27.56 1.54 -23.48
C ASP A 129 -28.35 2.79 -23.06
N LEU A 130 -28.05 3.36 -21.90
CA LEU A 130 -28.53 4.68 -21.44
C LEU A 130 -27.78 5.86 -22.06
N ASP A 131 -27.25 5.70 -23.28
CA ASP A 131 -26.52 6.73 -24.04
C ASP A 131 -25.26 7.21 -23.28
N ALA A 132 -24.47 6.28 -22.74
CA ALA A 132 -23.23 6.58 -22.04
C ALA A 132 -22.04 6.75 -22.99
N ASP A 133 -21.26 7.83 -22.81
CA ASP A 133 -19.90 7.92 -23.37
C ASP A 133 -18.91 7.16 -22.47
N ILE A 134 -19.18 7.14 -21.16
CA ILE A 134 -18.42 6.37 -20.17
C ILE A 134 -19.39 5.72 -19.18
N VAL A 135 -19.24 4.42 -18.96
CA VAL A 135 -19.96 3.68 -17.90
C VAL A 135 -19.18 3.79 -16.60
N LYS A 136 -19.87 4.06 -15.48
CA LYS A 136 -19.25 4.13 -14.15
C LYS A 136 -20.01 3.28 -13.13
N ILE A 137 -19.35 2.25 -12.60
CA ILE A 137 -19.92 1.36 -11.58
C ILE A 137 -19.03 1.42 -10.34
N ALA A 138 -19.58 1.90 -9.22
CA ALA A 138 -18.88 1.95 -7.94
C ALA A 138 -19.67 1.16 -6.89
N THR A 139 -19.07 0.11 -6.30
CA THR A 139 -19.76 -0.77 -5.36
C THR A 139 -18.94 -0.99 -4.09
N LEU A 140 -19.58 -1.31 -2.98
CA LEU A 140 -18.87 -1.72 -1.76
C LEU A 140 -18.48 -3.19 -1.88
N ALA A 141 -17.19 -3.49 -1.71
CA ALA A 141 -16.68 -4.85 -1.67
C ALA A 141 -16.67 -5.38 -0.22
N HIS A 142 -17.27 -6.54 -0.01
CA HIS A 142 -17.23 -7.27 1.27
C HIS A 142 -16.21 -8.41 1.26
N SER A 143 -15.69 -8.74 0.08
CA SER A 143 -14.66 -9.75 -0.13
C SER A 143 -13.70 -9.33 -1.25
N VAL A 144 -12.54 -9.97 -1.32
CA VAL A 144 -11.63 -9.83 -2.47
C VAL A 144 -12.28 -10.31 -3.75
N ALA A 145 -13.17 -11.32 -3.67
CA ALA A 145 -13.93 -11.81 -4.82
C ALA A 145 -14.87 -10.75 -5.40
N ASP A 146 -15.55 -9.96 -4.56
CA ASP A 146 -16.37 -8.83 -5.02
C ASP A 146 -15.54 -7.81 -5.80
N ALA A 147 -14.40 -7.39 -5.23
CA ALA A 147 -13.50 -6.44 -5.86
C ALA A 147 -12.92 -7.00 -7.17
N SER A 148 -12.60 -8.29 -7.19
CA SER A 148 -12.10 -9.00 -8.36
C SER A 148 -13.12 -8.98 -9.50
N ARG A 149 -14.39 -9.30 -9.21
CA ARG A 149 -15.49 -9.26 -10.20
C ARG A 149 -15.69 -7.88 -10.80
N ILE A 150 -15.55 -6.81 -10.01
CA ILE A 150 -15.60 -5.43 -10.52
C ILE A 150 -14.49 -5.19 -11.55
N LEU A 151 -13.27 -5.61 -11.26
CA LEU A 151 -12.14 -5.41 -12.17
C LEU A 151 -12.21 -6.33 -13.40
N GLN A 152 -12.73 -7.55 -13.27
CA GLN A 152 -13.03 -8.44 -14.40
C GLN A 152 -14.06 -7.81 -15.33
N MET A 153 -15.13 -7.23 -14.77
CA MET A 153 -16.13 -6.51 -15.57
C MET A 153 -15.48 -5.37 -16.36
N VAL A 154 -14.58 -4.59 -15.76
CA VAL A 154 -13.83 -3.53 -16.46
C VAL A 154 -13.04 -4.11 -17.63
N ALA A 155 -12.29 -5.20 -17.41
CA ALA A 155 -11.50 -5.87 -18.45
C ALA A 155 -12.35 -6.38 -19.63
N GLN A 156 -13.59 -6.79 -19.37
CA GLN A 156 -14.50 -7.28 -20.40
C GLN A 156 -15.28 -6.15 -21.09
N ALA A 157 -15.86 -5.22 -20.32
CA ALA A 157 -16.72 -4.15 -20.82
C ALA A 157 -15.95 -3.10 -21.63
N ASN A 158 -14.68 -2.83 -21.29
CA ASN A 158 -13.85 -1.87 -22.03
C ASN A 158 -13.59 -2.26 -23.49
N LYS A 159 -13.76 -3.53 -23.86
CA LYS A 159 -13.74 -3.97 -25.26
C LYS A 159 -14.88 -3.36 -26.09
N SER A 160 -15.97 -2.94 -25.43
CA SER A 160 -17.19 -2.47 -26.06
C SER A 160 -17.54 -1.01 -25.77
N ALA A 161 -17.16 -0.48 -24.60
CA ALA A 161 -17.36 0.91 -24.22
C ALA A 161 -16.42 1.31 -23.08
N PRO A 162 -15.90 2.56 -23.05
CA PRO A 162 -15.12 3.06 -21.92
C PRO A 162 -15.88 2.88 -20.59
N THR A 163 -15.25 2.17 -19.66
CA THR A 163 -15.87 1.67 -18.43
C THR A 163 -14.93 1.86 -17.25
N ILE A 164 -15.45 2.47 -16.19
CA ILE A 164 -14.80 2.67 -14.89
C ILE A 164 -15.51 1.77 -13.88
N GLY A 165 -14.76 0.84 -13.27
CA GLY A 165 -15.25 -0.02 -12.19
C GLY A 165 -14.42 0.22 -10.93
N LEU A 166 -15.08 0.54 -9.81
CA LEU A 166 -14.43 0.84 -8.54
C LEU A 166 -15.05 0.03 -7.41
N ALA A 167 -14.26 -0.81 -6.79
CA ALA A 167 -14.62 -1.42 -5.51
C ALA A 167 -14.21 -0.46 -4.38
N MET A 168 -15.18 0.00 -3.60
CA MET A 168 -15.01 0.85 -2.44
C MET A 168 -14.52 0.05 -1.23
N GLY A 169 -13.79 0.72 -0.34
CA GLY A 169 -13.18 0.12 0.85
C GLY A 169 -11.77 -0.40 0.58
N GLY A 170 -11.08 -0.82 1.63
CA GLY A 170 -9.69 -1.28 1.55
C GLY A 170 -9.51 -2.56 0.72
N LEU A 171 -10.47 -3.49 0.78
CA LEU A 171 -10.52 -4.70 -0.05
C LEU A 171 -10.53 -4.38 -1.56
N GLY A 172 -11.15 -3.26 -1.94
CA GLY A 172 -11.32 -2.82 -3.31
C GLY A 172 -10.21 -1.93 -3.86
N PHE A 173 -9.23 -1.55 -3.03
CA PHE A 173 -8.23 -0.54 -3.38
C PHE A 173 -7.50 -0.85 -4.69
N PHE A 174 -7.12 -2.11 -4.91
CA PHE A 174 -6.40 -2.53 -6.13
C PHE A 174 -7.17 -2.24 -7.42
N THR A 175 -8.52 -2.24 -7.39
CA THR A 175 -9.35 -1.92 -8.56
C THR A 175 -9.15 -0.48 -9.05
N ARG A 176 -8.81 0.44 -8.13
CA ARG A 176 -8.57 1.85 -8.41
C ARG A 176 -7.23 2.09 -9.10
N ILE A 177 -6.30 1.15 -9.00
CA ILE A 177 -4.99 1.20 -9.64
C ILE A 177 -5.01 0.39 -10.93
N LEU A 178 -5.37 -0.89 -10.83
CA LEU A 178 -5.28 -1.85 -11.93
C LEU A 178 -6.34 -1.62 -13.02
N GLY A 179 -7.36 -0.77 -12.79
CA GLY A 179 -8.27 -0.34 -13.85
C GLY A 179 -7.53 0.20 -15.08
N ALA A 180 -6.39 0.87 -14.90
CA ALA A 180 -5.57 1.37 -16.01
C ALA A 180 -5.07 0.25 -16.94
N LYS A 181 -4.59 -0.87 -16.37
CA LYS A 181 -4.16 -2.05 -17.14
C LYS A 181 -5.29 -2.62 -17.99
N PHE A 182 -6.53 -2.51 -17.51
CA PHE A 182 -7.71 -3.06 -18.16
C PHE A 182 -8.53 -2.03 -18.93
N GLY A 183 -7.92 -0.90 -19.31
CA GLY A 183 -8.48 0.08 -20.23
C GLY A 183 -9.46 1.08 -19.61
N ALA A 184 -9.55 1.16 -18.28
CA ALA A 184 -10.36 2.22 -17.66
C ALA A 184 -9.83 3.59 -18.08
N PRO A 185 -10.69 4.52 -18.54
CA PRO A 185 -10.24 5.80 -19.09
C PRO A 185 -9.54 6.68 -18.04
N PHE A 186 -9.98 6.58 -16.79
CA PHE A 186 -9.34 7.20 -15.63
C PHE A 186 -9.76 6.55 -14.32
N THR A 187 -9.02 6.85 -13.26
CA THR A 187 -9.41 6.58 -11.87
C THR A 187 -9.72 7.87 -11.12
N TYR A 188 -10.42 7.77 -10.00
CA TYR A 188 -10.74 8.92 -9.14
C TYR A 188 -9.78 9.00 -7.97
N SER A 189 -9.32 10.22 -7.66
CA SER A 189 -8.44 10.50 -6.54
C SER A 189 -8.92 11.67 -5.68
N GLY A 190 -8.58 11.66 -4.40
CA GLY A 190 -8.63 12.86 -3.56
C GLY A 190 -7.45 13.79 -3.88
N PHE A 191 -7.55 15.05 -3.46
CA PHE A 191 -6.46 16.01 -3.51
C PHE A 191 -6.06 16.48 -2.12
N ASN A 192 -7.04 16.93 -1.33
CA ASN A 192 -6.86 17.30 0.06
C ASN A 192 -7.07 16.08 0.98
N PRO A 193 -6.08 15.68 1.80
CA PRO A 193 -6.19 14.61 2.80
C PRO A 193 -7.38 14.72 3.74
N ASP A 194 -7.78 15.94 4.09
CA ASP A 194 -8.90 16.23 4.99
C ASP A 194 -10.28 16.01 4.34
N ARG A 195 -10.31 15.68 3.04
CA ARG A 195 -11.54 15.42 2.28
C ARG A 195 -11.44 14.13 1.47
N THR A 196 -12.17 13.14 1.95
CA THR A 196 -12.38 11.87 1.24
C THR A 196 -13.83 11.82 0.73
N PHE A 197 -14.02 11.47 -0.56
CA PHE A 197 -15.36 11.40 -1.18
C PHE A 197 -15.88 9.97 -1.32
N ALA A 198 -15.01 8.96 -1.25
CA ALA A 198 -15.38 7.56 -1.27
C ALA A 198 -14.41 6.71 -0.43
N PRO A 199 -14.89 5.64 0.25
CA PRO A 199 -14.02 4.73 0.98
C PRO A 199 -12.93 4.12 0.09
N GLY A 200 -11.68 4.16 0.57
CA GLY A 200 -10.51 3.64 -0.12
C GLY A 200 -10.05 4.45 -1.34
N GLN A 201 -10.52 5.69 -1.50
CA GLN A 201 -10.05 6.57 -2.58
C GLN A 201 -8.59 7.00 -2.34
N PRO A 202 -7.67 6.75 -3.29
CA PRO A 202 -6.28 7.17 -3.17
C PRO A 202 -6.14 8.68 -3.35
N PHE A 203 -5.02 9.25 -2.91
CA PHE A 203 -4.67 10.65 -3.19
C PHE A 203 -3.93 10.78 -4.52
N PHE A 204 -4.08 11.94 -5.15
CA PHE A 204 -3.48 12.25 -6.44
C PHE A 204 -1.95 12.07 -6.42
N GLN A 205 -1.29 12.55 -5.37
CA GLN A 205 0.16 12.41 -5.24
C GLN A 205 0.60 10.96 -5.06
N ASP A 206 -0.15 10.13 -4.33
CA ASP A 206 0.18 8.70 -4.19
C ASP A 206 0.07 7.98 -5.55
N LEU A 207 -0.98 8.26 -6.33
CA LEU A 207 -1.15 7.69 -7.67
C LEU A 207 0.00 8.08 -8.62
N LYS A 208 0.42 9.35 -8.58
CA LYS A 208 1.52 9.85 -9.41
C LYS A 208 2.89 9.31 -8.96
N ARG A 209 3.18 9.35 -7.66
CA ARG A 209 4.54 9.13 -7.12
C ARG A 209 4.81 7.69 -6.68
N ASP A 210 3.81 6.98 -6.16
CA ASP A 210 4.00 5.62 -5.64
C ASP A 210 3.53 4.55 -6.61
N TYR A 211 2.52 4.83 -7.42
CA TYR A 211 1.98 3.87 -8.39
C TYR A 211 2.35 4.19 -9.83
N PHE A 212 2.87 5.39 -10.09
CA PHE A 212 3.18 5.87 -11.44
C PHE A 212 2.04 5.58 -12.42
N TYR A 213 0.81 5.89 -11.98
CA TYR A 213 -0.43 5.41 -12.58
C TYR A 213 -0.50 5.62 -14.10
N ASP A 214 0.01 6.76 -14.59
CA ASP A 214 -0.02 7.11 -16.02
C ASP A 214 0.88 6.23 -16.89
N GLN A 215 1.76 5.41 -16.29
CA GLN A 215 2.62 4.47 -16.99
C GLN A 215 2.07 3.03 -16.99
N ILE A 216 0.93 2.78 -16.32
CA ILE A 216 0.29 1.46 -16.30
C ILE A 216 -0.46 1.26 -17.61
N ASN A 217 -0.18 0.16 -18.31
CA ASN A 217 -0.79 -0.22 -19.58
C ASN A 217 -1.14 -1.71 -19.60
N ALA A 218 -1.68 -2.19 -20.74
CA ALA A 218 -2.13 -3.57 -20.91
C ALA A 218 -1.02 -4.61 -20.69
N ASP A 219 0.23 -4.25 -20.99
CA ASP A 219 1.39 -5.15 -20.88
C ASP A 219 2.07 -5.09 -19.51
N THR A 220 1.63 -4.20 -18.60
CA THR A 220 2.24 -4.06 -17.28
C THR A 220 2.07 -5.33 -16.46
N GLU A 221 3.18 -5.92 -16.01
CA GLU A 221 3.15 -7.07 -15.10
C GLU A 221 2.71 -6.65 -13.69
N VAL A 222 1.88 -7.48 -13.05
CA VAL A 222 1.30 -7.15 -11.74
C VAL A 222 1.99 -7.95 -10.64
N TYR A 223 2.45 -7.23 -9.61
CA TYR A 223 2.97 -7.76 -8.36
C TYR A 223 2.07 -7.32 -7.20
N GLY A 224 2.17 -8.01 -6.07
CA GLY A 224 1.33 -7.74 -4.91
C GLY A 224 2.11 -7.50 -3.62
N VAL A 225 1.45 -6.86 -2.66
CA VAL A 225 1.69 -7.11 -1.24
C VAL A 225 0.38 -7.53 -0.59
N ILE A 226 0.39 -8.67 0.11
CA ILE A 226 -0.78 -9.28 0.74
C ILE A 226 -0.68 -9.16 2.26
N GLY A 227 -1.73 -8.66 2.90
CA GLY A 227 -1.77 -8.49 4.35
C GLY A 227 -3.10 -7.93 4.86
N ASP A 228 -3.25 -7.88 6.18
CA ASP A 228 -4.33 -7.17 6.84
C ASP A 228 -3.92 -6.76 8.27
N PRO A 229 -3.84 -5.45 8.60
CA PRO A 229 -4.05 -4.30 7.70
C PRO A 229 -2.92 -4.12 6.69
N ILE A 230 -3.21 -3.51 5.53
CA ILE A 230 -2.21 -3.27 4.46
C ILE A 230 -2.07 -1.80 4.03
N ALA A 231 -2.96 -0.92 4.49
CA ALA A 231 -3.04 0.47 4.02
C ALA A 231 -1.74 1.28 4.23
N HIS A 232 -0.93 0.92 5.24
CA HIS A 232 0.32 1.59 5.58
C HIS A 232 1.56 0.91 4.99
N SER A 233 1.41 -0.11 4.15
CA SER A 233 2.55 -0.78 3.55
C SER A 233 3.35 0.18 2.66
N LEU A 234 4.66 0.27 2.91
CA LEU A 234 5.58 1.02 2.06
C LEU A 234 6.07 0.21 0.84
N SER A 235 5.72 -1.08 0.76
CA SER A 235 6.15 -1.98 -0.32
C SER A 235 5.75 -1.47 -1.71
N PRO A 236 4.53 -0.96 -1.97
CA PRO A 236 4.19 -0.39 -3.28
C PRO A 236 5.12 0.76 -3.66
N ALA A 237 5.36 1.72 -2.75
CA ALA A 237 6.16 2.90 -3.04
C ALA A 237 7.63 2.54 -3.40
N ILE A 238 8.27 1.66 -2.63
CA ILE A 238 9.68 1.30 -2.85
C ILE A 238 9.88 0.42 -4.09
N HIS A 239 9.00 -0.59 -4.29
CA HIS A 239 9.15 -1.52 -5.42
C HIS A 239 8.81 -0.82 -6.73
N ASN A 240 7.76 -0.01 -6.76
CA ASN A 240 7.40 0.74 -7.96
C ASN A 240 8.48 1.77 -8.31
N ALA A 241 9.05 2.48 -7.34
CA ALA A 241 10.19 3.37 -7.58
C ALA A 241 11.38 2.61 -8.19
N GLY A 242 11.70 1.41 -7.66
CA GLY A 242 12.73 0.54 -8.22
C GLY A 242 12.42 0.07 -9.65
N PHE A 243 11.17 -0.36 -9.92
CA PHE A 243 10.76 -0.77 -11.25
C PHE A 243 10.88 0.37 -12.26
N ARG A 244 10.45 1.58 -11.89
CA ARG A 244 10.56 2.76 -12.74
C ARG A 244 12.00 3.17 -13.00
N HIS A 245 12.85 3.14 -11.97
CA HIS A 245 14.26 3.47 -12.09
C HIS A 245 14.98 2.56 -13.10
N LEU A 246 14.59 1.28 -13.16
CA LEU A 246 15.15 0.30 -14.10
C LEU A 246 14.36 0.18 -15.41
N GLY A 247 13.37 1.04 -15.66
CA GLY A 247 12.56 1.00 -16.89
C GLY A 247 11.71 -0.26 -17.05
N LEU A 248 11.37 -0.94 -15.96
CA LEU A 248 10.60 -2.20 -15.98
C LEU A 248 9.10 -1.90 -16.00
N ASN A 249 8.38 -2.50 -16.96
CA ASN A 249 6.92 -2.37 -17.06
C ASN A 249 6.19 -3.25 -16.02
N LYS A 250 6.37 -2.94 -14.74
CA LYS A 250 5.86 -3.69 -13.58
C LYS A 250 5.15 -2.76 -12.60
N VAL A 251 4.10 -3.22 -11.94
CA VAL A 251 3.44 -2.48 -10.84
C VAL A 251 3.17 -3.41 -9.66
N LEU A 252 3.54 -2.99 -8.46
CA LEU A 252 3.19 -3.63 -7.21
C LEU A 252 2.02 -2.87 -6.55
N VAL A 253 0.94 -3.59 -6.25
CA VAL A 253 -0.27 -3.04 -5.62
C VAL A 253 -0.62 -3.76 -4.32
N PRO A 254 -1.25 -3.09 -3.34
CA PRO A 254 -1.66 -3.74 -2.12
C PRO A 254 -2.97 -4.52 -2.30
N PHE A 255 -3.01 -5.71 -1.75
CA PHE A 255 -4.20 -6.56 -1.64
C PHE A 255 -4.51 -6.77 -0.16
N GLN A 256 -5.56 -6.12 0.32
CA GLN A 256 -6.05 -6.37 1.67
C GLN A 256 -6.79 -7.70 1.68
N ILE A 257 -6.29 -8.66 2.45
CA ILE A 257 -6.87 -9.99 2.54
C ILE A 257 -7.11 -10.32 4.02
N PRO A 258 -8.36 -10.42 4.49
CA PRO A 258 -8.64 -10.79 5.88
C PRO A 258 -8.11 -12.18 6.24
N ALA A 259 -7.73 -12.37 7.51
CA ALA A 259 -7.37 -13.68 8.04
C ALA A 259 -8.45 -14.74 7.73
N GLY A 260 -8.04 -15.96 7.41
CA GLY A 260 -8.95 -17.06 7.08
C GLY A 260 -9.47 -17.08 5.63
N THR A 261 -9.32 -15.99 4.87
CA THR A 261 -9.84 -15.89 3.48
C THR A 261 -8.76 -15.99 2.40
N LEU A 262 -7.52 -16.30 2.79
CA LEU A 262 -6.34 -16.23 1.90
C LEU A 262 -6.48 -17.09 0.65
N LYS A 263 -6.83 -18.37 0.81
CA LYS A 263 -6.95 -19.33 -0.31
C LYS A 263 -8.00 -18.87 -1.32
N GLU A 264 -9.20 -18.50 -0.84
CA GLU A 264 -10.31 -18.03 -1.65
C GLU A 264 -9.96 -16.73 -2.38
N SER A 265 -9.29 -15.82 -1.70
CA SER A 265 -8.84 -14.55 -2.27
C SER A 265 -7.80 -14.74 -3.37
N LEU A 266 -6.81 -15.64 -3.17
CA LEU A 266 -5.84 -15.98 -4.22
C LEU A 266 -6.51 -16.64 -5.44
N GLN A 267 -7.51 -17.49 -5.22
CA GLN A 267 -8.31 -18.06 -6.31
C GLN A 267 -9.06 -16.97 -7.08
N ALA A 268 -9.70 -16.03 -6.37
CA ALA A 268 -10.41 -14.92 -6.99
C ALA A 268 -9.48 -13.98 -7.77
N LEU A 269 -8.20 -13.89 -7.42
CA LEU A 269 -7.21 -13.06 -8.09
C LEU A 269 -6.41 -13.79 -9.18
N LYS A 270 -6.60 -15.11 -9.36
CA LYS A 270 -5.82 -15.94 -10.29
C LYS A 270 -5.77 -15.38 -11.72
N TRP A 271 -6.88 -14.80 -12.20
CA TRP A 271 -6.99 -14.22 -13.54
C TRP A 271 -6.12 -12.97 -13.75
N LEU A 272 -5.65 -12.32 -12.68
CA LEU A 272 -4.74 -11.17 -12.78
C LEU A 272 -3.33 -11.57 -13.20
N ASP A 273 -3.01 -12.88 -13.16
CA ASP A 273 -1.70 -13.41 -13.55
C ASP A 273 -0.55 -12.71 -12.80
N LEU A 274 -0.69 -12.64 -11.47
CA LEU A 274 0.33 -12.07 -10.60
C LEU A 274 1.68 -12.77 -10.83
N LYS A 275 2.77 -12.00 -10.91
CA LYS A 275 4.12 -12.53 -11.14
C LYS A 275 4.90 -12.79 -9.85
N GLY A 276 4.45 -12.20 -8.76
CA GLY A 276 4.99 -12.39 -7.42
C GLY A 276 4.30 -11.48 -6.43
N PHE A 277 4.41 -11.80 -5.15
CA PHE A 277 3.86 -10.95 -4.11
C PHE A 277 4.61 -11.10 -2.79
N SER A 278 4.71 -9.98 -2.09
CA SER A 278 5.19 -9.92 -0.71
C SER A 278 4.04 -10.35 0.21
N VAL A 279 4.35 -11.06 1.29
CA VAL A 279 3.36 -11.55 2.26
C VAL A 279 3.70 -10.96 3.63
N THR A 280 2.74 -10.28 4.25
CA THR A 280 2.86 -9.76 5.60
C THR A 280 1.79 -10.34 6.52
N ILE A 281 1.75 -9.88 7.77
CA ILE A 281 0.79 -10.28 8.79
C ILE A 281 -0.64 -10.19 8.22
N PRO A 282 -1.50 -11.18 8.47
CA PRO A 282 -1.29 -12.41 9.25
C PRO A 282 -0.89 -13.64 8.41
N HIS A 283 -0.51 -13.47 7.15
CA HIS A 283 -0.49 -14.56 6.16
C HIS A 283 0.83 -15.31 6.01
N LYS A 284 1.91 -14.89 6.70
CA LYS A 284 3.25 -15.46 6.50
C LYS A 284 3.34 -16.97 6.74
N GLU A 285 2.54 -17.49 7.67
CA GLU A 285 2.46 -18.93 7.95
C GLU A 285 1.37 -19.60 7.09
N ALA A 286 0.21 -18.93 6.95
CA ALA A 286 -0.95 -19.44 6.20
C ALA A 286 -0.71 -19.61 4.69
N ILE A 287 0.26 -18.89 4.11
CA ILE A 287 0.59 -19.01 2.69
C ILE A 287 1.35 -20.30 2.39
N ILE A 288 2.16 -20.81 3.32
CA ILE A 288 3.05 -21.98 3.12
C ILE A 288 2.33 -23.20 2.54
N PRO A 289 1.18 -23.67 3.09
CA PRO A 289 0.48 -24.83 2.55
C PRO A 289 -0.15 -24.60 1.16
N LEU A 290 -0.13 -23.37 0.64
CA LEU A 290 -0.67 -23.02 -0.68
C LEU A 290 0.42 -22.94 -1.76
N LEU A 291 1.69 -23.14 -1.40
CA LEU A 291 2.84 -23.06 -2.31
C LEU A 291 3.23 -24.44 -2.83
N ASP A 292 3.75 -24.48 -4.06
CA ASP A 292 4.25 -25.71 -4.66
C ASP A 292 5.60 -26.11 -4.07
N ARG A 293 6.44 -25.10 -3.77
CA ARG A 293 7.79 -25.27 -3.20
C ARG A 293 8.08 -24.18 -2.19
N ILE A 294 8.91 -24.51 -1.21
CA ILE A 294 9.46 -23.56 -0.25
C ILE A 294 10.97 -23.67 -0.23
N ASP A 295 11.63 -22.53 -0.06
CA ASP A 295 13.07 -22.47 0.12
C ASP A 295 13.47 -22.87 1.55
N LYS A 296 14.74 -23.26 1.74
CA LYS A 296 15.31 -23.62 3.06
C LYS A 296 15.10 -22.52 4.10
N SER A 297 15.08 -21.24 3.68
CA SER A 297 14.79 -20.12 4.57
C SER A 297 13.38 -20.18 5.18
N VAL A 298 12.38 -20.63 4.42
CA VAL A 298 11.00 -20.81 4.90
C VAL A 298 10.89 -22.05 5.78
N GLU A 299 11.47 -23.19 5.37
CA GLU A 299 11.51 -24.43 6.17
C GLU A 299 12.06 -24.17 7.59
N ARG A 300 13.09 -23.33 7.67
CA ARG A 300 13.78 -22.99 8.91
C ARG A 300 13.01 -22.04 9.82
N THR A 301 12.28 -21.10 9.23
CA THR A 301 11.63 -20.01 9.99
C THR A 301 10.16 -20.25 10.26
N GLY A 302 9.55 -21.20 9.53
CA GLY A 302 8.11 -21.44 9.53
C GLY A 302 7.30 -20.28 8.94
N ALA A 303 7.94 -19.34 8.24
CA ALA A 303 7.30 -18.13 7.73
C ALA A 303 7.80 -17.81 6.31
N CYS A 304 6.87 -17.43 5.43
CA CYS A 304 7.13 -17.02 4.06
C CYS A 304 6.67 -15.57 3.86
N ASN A 305 7.57 -14.67 3.49
CA ASN A 305 7.25 -13.26 3.25
C ASN A 305 7.35 -12.87 1.77
N THR A 306 7.78 -13.78 0.89
CA THR A 306 8.05 -13.50 -0.52
C THR A 306 7.64 -14.70 -1.35
N VAL A 307 6.76 -14.50 -2.31
CA VAL A 307 6.29 -15.56 -3.22
C VAL A 307 6.56 -15.12 -4.65
N VAL A 308 7.17 -16.00 -5.43
CA VAL A 308 7.46 -15.77 -6.86
C VAL A 308 7.04 -16.96 -7.71
N GLN A 309 6.77 -16.68 -8.97
CA GLN A 309 6.53 -17.73 -9.96
C GLN A 309 7.86 -18.18 -10.57
N ASP A 310 8.20 -19.46 -10.44
CA ASP A 310 9.35 -20.10 -11.10
C ASP A 310 8.84 -21.27 -11.95
N LYS A 311 9.00 -21.19 -13.28
CA LYS A 311 8.57 -22.22 -14.25
C LYS A 311 7.12 -22.71 -14.03
N GLY A 312 6.23 -21.79 -13.69
CA GLY A 312 4.81 -22.07 -13.47
C GLY A 312 4.46 -22.57 -12.06
N GLN A 313 5.44 -22.71 -11.16
CA GLN A 313 5.25 -23.08 -9.76
C GLN A 313 5.37 -21.87 -8.84
N TRP A 314 4.59 -21.83 -7.77
CA TRP A 314 4.71 -20.85 -6.70
C TRP A 314 5.79 -21.29 -5.71
N VAL A 315 6.84 -20.47 -5.59
CA VAL A 315 7.96 -20.72 -4.69
C VAL A 315 8.00 -19.67 -3.58
N GLY A 316 8.05 -20.14 -2.34
CA GLY A 316 8.14 -19.30 -1.15
C GLY A 316 9.56 -19.07 -0.65
N HIS A 317 9.86 -17.83 -0.28
CA HIS A 317 11.13 -17.41 0.32
C HIS A 317 10.88 -16.57 1.59
N ASN A 318 11.89 -16.52 2.45
CA ASN A 318 11.93 -15.60 3.60
C ASN A 318 13.10 -14.62 3.47
N THR A 319 12.81 -13.40 3.03
CA THR A 319 13.81 -12.32 2.91
C THR A 319 14.05 -11.56 4.20
N ASP A 320 13.14 -11.61 5.19
CA ASP A 320 13.34 -10.96 6.49
C ASP A 320 14.52 -11.61 7.24
N TYR A 321 14.55 -12.94 7.25
CA TYR A 321 15.64 -13.72 7.85
C TYR A 321 16.99 -13.35 7.24
N ARG A 322 17.07 -13.36 5.90
CA ARG A 322 18.30 -13.02 5.18
C ARG A 322 18.71 -11.58 5.44
N ALA A 323 17.76 -10.65 5.37
CA ALA A 323 18.03 -9.23 5.57
C ALA A 323 18.61 -8.95 6.96
N ALA A 324 18.04 -9.53 8.02
CA ALA A 324 18.55 -9.33 9.38
C ALA A 324 19.99 -9.85 9.52
N MET A 325 20.28 -11.02 8.98
CA MET A 325 21.60 -11.64 9.10
C MET A 325 22.66 -10.91 8.29
N GLU A 326 22.36 -10.62 7.02
CA GLU A 326 23.28 -9.88 6.14
C GLU A 326 23.56 -8.47 6.69
N SER A 327 22.57 -7.82 7.33
CA SER A 327 22.78 -6.50 7.98
C SER A 327 23.73 -6.59 9.18
N LEU A 328 23.62 -7.65 9.98
CA LEU A 328 24.50 -7.88 11.14
C LEU A 328 25.92 -8.25 10.70
N GLU A 329 26.06 -9.09 9.68
CA GLU A 329 27.36 -9.51 9.13
C GLU A 329 28.09 -8.32 8.50
N GLU A 330 27.39 -7.48 7.73
CA GLU A 330 27.96 -6.26 7.15
C GLU A 330 28.45 -5.28 8.22
N ALA A 331 27.67 -5.09 9.30
CA ALA A 331 28.06 -4.24 10.43
C ALA A 331 29.29 -4.75 11.20
N LEU A 332 29.64 -6.03 11.03
CA LEU A 332 30.84 -6.66 11.59
C LEU A 332 32.02 -6.71 10.60
N GLY A 333 31.89 -6.09 9.43
CA GLY A 333 32.95 -6.03 8.41
C GLY A 333 32.82 -7.03 7.28
N GLY A 334 31.67 -7.73 7.14
CA GLY A 334 31.42 -8.67 6.05
C GLY A 334 31.90 -10.09 6.33
N GLU A 335 32.58 -10.73 5.38
CA GLU A 335 33.02 -12.12 5.54
C GLU A 335 34.06 -12.26 6.66
N GLY A 336 33.87 -13.26 7.53
CA GLY A 336 34.80 -13.57 8.59
C GLY A 336 36.05 -14.31 8.10
N PRO A 337 37.09 -14.44 8.94
CA PRO A 337 38.31 -15.15 8.61
C PRO A 337 38.03 -16.58 8.13
N GLY A 338 38.62 -16.96 6.99
CA GLY A 338 38.47 -18.32 6.44
C GLY A 338 37.06 -18.67 5.92
N GLY A 339 36.22 -17.66 5.62
CA GLY A 339 34.85 -17.87 5.12
C GLY A 339 33.85 -18.25 6.21
N ALA A 340 34.26 -18.20 7.49
CA ALA A 340 33.35 -18.37 8.61
C ALA A 340 32.46 -17.12 8.77
N SER A 341 31.26 -17.31 9.31
CA SER A 341 30.36 -16.20 9.63
C SER A 341 31.01 -15.30 10.70
N PRO A 342 31.02 -13.95 10.54
CA PRO A 342 31.56 -13.03 11.54
C PRO A 342 30.76 -13.03 12.86
N LEU A 343 29.57 -13.65 12.84
CA LEU A 343 28.71 -13.86 14.02
C LEU A 343 29.13 -15.06 14.87
N MET A 344 30.06 -15.89 14.40
CA MET A 344 30.55 -17.03 15.16
C MET A 344 31.19 -16.55 16.47
N ASP A 345 30.84 -17.22 17.58
CA ASP A 345 31.29 -16.93 18.96
C ASP A 345 30.88 -15.57 19.53
N LYS A 346 30.18 -14.72 18.77
CA LYS A 346 29.63 -13.45 19.26
C LYS A 346 28.54 -13.68 20.30
N GLN A 347 28.55 -12.90 21.38
CA GLN A 347 27.49 -12.90 22.38
C GLN A 347 26.39 -11.92 21.96
N VAL A 348 25.16 -12.39 21.83
CA VAL A 348 24.01 -11.57 21.40
C VAL A 348 22.98 -11.49 22.51
N LEU A 349 22.54 -10.27 22.83
CA LEU A 349 21.33 -10.03 23.63
C LEU A 349 20.18 -9.56 22.73
N ILE A 350 19.08 -10.30 22.72
CA ILE A 350 17.85 -9.94 22.02
C ILE A 350 16.79 -9.50 23.03
N LEU A 351 16.23 -8.31 22.81
CA LEU A 351 15.15 -7.74 23.59
C LEU A 351 13.82 -8.01 22.88
N GLY A 352 12.96 -8.80 23.49
CA GLY A 352 11.66 -9.21 22.94
C GLY A 352 11.61 -10.71 22.60
N ALA A 353 10.39 -11.24 22.55
CA ALA A 353 10.12 -12.64 22.23
C ALA A 353 8.97 -12.80 21.20
N GLY A 354 8.88 -11.86 20.25
CA GLY A 354 7.91 -11.91 19.14
C GLY A 354 8.45 -12.62 17.89
N GLY A 355 7.68 -12.62 16.79
CA GLY A 355 8.06 -13.31 15.55
C GLY A 355 9.37 -12.82 14.91
N VAL A 356 9.67 -11.52 15.01
CA VAL A 356 10.96 -10.95 14.55
C VAL A 356 12.11 -11.45 15.44
N ALA A 357 11.94 -11.42 16.77
CA ALA A 357 12.92 -11.97 17.71
C ALA A 357 13.19 -13.46 17.44
N ARG A 358 12.14 -14.25 17.21
CA ARG A 358 12.25 -15.67 16.83
C ARG A 358 13.10 -15.88 15.59
N THR A 359 12.80 -15.13 14.53
CA THR A 359 13.51 -15.22 13.24
C THR A 359 15.00 -14.87 13.39
N ILE A 360 15.30 -13.78 14.12
CA ILE A 360 16.67 -13.31 14.34
C ILE A 360 17.44 -14.29 15.25
N ALA A 361 16.84 -14.75 16.35
CA ALA A 361 17.45 -15.70 17.28
C ALA A 361 17.85 -17.00 16.57
N PHE A 362 16.94 -17.56 15.77
CA PHE A 362 17.23 -18.76 14.97
C PHE A 362 18.40 -18.55 14.00
N GLY A 363 18.45 -17.37 13.35
CA GLY A 363 19.52 -17.06 12.40
C GLY A 363 20.90 -16.92 13.03
N LEU A 364 20.96 -16.34 14.22
CA LEU A 364 22.18 -16.17 14.99
C LEU A 364 22.71 -17.49 15.55
N VAL A 365 21.86 -18.31 16.17
CA VAL A 365 22.27 -19.62 16.70
C VAL A 365 22.86 -20.50 15.59
N ARG A 366 22.22 -20.51 14.41
CA ARG A 366 22.71 -21.27 13.25
C ARG A 366 24.07 -20.80 12.72
N ARG A 367 24.45 -19.56 13.00
CA ARG A 367 25.74 -18.98 12.64
C ARG A 367 26.80 -19.10 13.74
N GLY A 368 26.48 -19.82 14.83
CA GLY A 368 27.40 -20.08 15.93
C GLY A 368 27.46 -18.97 16.98
N ALA A 369 26.49 -18.04 16.98
CA ALA A 369 26.45 -16.98 17.99
C ALA A 369 25.88 -17.49 19.32
N GLY A 370 26.42 -16.99 20.43
CA GLY A 370 25.91 -17.23 21.79
C GLY A 370 24.72 -16.32 22.09
N VAL A 371 23.50 -16.77 21.80
CA VAL A 371 22.28 -15.97 21.93
C VAL A 371 21.68 -16.03 23.33
N THR A 372 21.27 -14.87 23.85
CA THR A 372 20.45 -14.71 25.05
C THR A 372 19.23 -13.86 24.71
N VAL A 373 18.02 -14.35 25.01
CA VAL A 373 16.76 -13.59 24.83
C VAL A 373 16.23 -13.09 26.18
N CYS A 374 15.62 -11.91 26.21
CA CYS A 374 14.85 -11.44 27.36
C CYS A 374 13.58 -10.74 26.90
N ASN A 375 12.52 -10.79 27.69
CA ASN A 375 11.25 -10.16 27.36
C ASN A 375 10.55 -9.72 28.65
N ARG A 376 9.72 -8.68 28.61
CA ARG A 376 8.99 -8.18 29.80
C ARG A 376 8.20 -9.28 30.52
N ASN A 377 7.70 -10.26 29.78
CA ASN A 377 7.21 -11.51 30.32
C ASN A 377 8.31 -12.57 30.14
N ASP A 378 8.91 -12.99 31.25
CA ASP A 378 10.05 -13.92 31.28
C ASP A 378 9.67 -15.32 30.73
N GLU A 379 8.44 -15.79 30.93
CA GLU A 379 7.98 -17.09 30.38
C GLU A 379 7.98 -17.10 28.85
N ARG A 380 7.67 -15.96 28.21
CA ARG A 380 7.77 -15.85 26.74
C ARG A 380 9.23 -15.93 26.27
N ALA A 381 10.16 -15.34 27.01
CA ALA A 381 11.58 -15.47 26.68
C ALA A 381 12.08 -16.91 26.89
N ALA A 382 11.70 -17.55 27.98
CA ALA A 382 12.05 -18.94 28.26
C ALA A 382 11.53 -19.91 27.17
N ARG A 383 10.26 -19.77 26.77
CA ARG A 383 9.69 -20.57 25.66
C ARG A 383 10.45 -20.37 24.35
N LEU A 384 10.77 -19.12 24.01
CA LEU A 384 11.54 -18.84 22.79
C LEU A 384 12.96 -19.42 22.88
N ALA A 385 13.59 -19.33 24.05
CA ALA A 385 14.92 -19.88 24.27
C ALA A 385 14.94 -21.40 24.13
N GLU A 386 13.94 -22.10 24.65
CA GLU A 386 13.76 -23.54 24.49
C GLU A 386 13.52 -23.92 23.02
N GLU A 387 12.62 -23.21 22.33
CA GLU A 387 12.29 -23.45 20.92
C GLU A 387 13.52 -23.31 20.00
N VAL A 388 14.36 -22.31 20.25
CA VAL A 388 15.52 -21.99 19.41
C VAL A 388 16.81 -22.70 19.87
N GLY A 389 16.85 -23.20 21.11
CA GLY A 389 18.04 -23.77 21.71
C GLY A 389 19.07 -22.71 22.14
N CYS A 390 18.62 -21.61 22.75
CA CYS A 390 19.48 -20.54 23.26
C CYS A 390 19.22 -20.26 24.76
N ARG A 391 19.86 -19.22 25.31
CA ARG A 391 19.68 -18.86 26.73
C ARG A 391 18.56 -17.82 26.88
N SER A 392 17.93 -17.79 28.04
CA SER A 392 17.07 -16.66 28.44
C SER A 392 17.61 -15.98 29.70
N THR A 393 17.32 -14.69 29.86
CA THR A 393 17.55 -13.95 31.11
C THR A 393 16.32 -13.11 31.46
N SER A 394 16.19 -12.72 32.73
CA SER A 394 15.06 -11.91 33.17
C SER A 394 15.16 -10.49 32.62
N TRP A 395 14.00 -9.85 32.40
CA TRP A 395 13.97 -8.47 31.92
C TRP A 395 14.77 -7.51 32.82
N GLY A 396 14.78 -7.73 34.14
CA GLY A 396 15.55 -6.91 35.10
C GLY A 396 17.06 -6.99 34.92
N MET A 397 17.59 -8.12 34.45
CA MET A 397 19.04 -8.38 34.34
C MET A 397 19.63 -8.00 32.98
N ARG A 398 18.80 -7.57 32.03
CA ARG A 398 19.23 -7.27 30.64
C ARG A 398 20.38 -6.26 30.54
N ALA A 399 20.43 -5.26 31.41
CA ALA A 399 21.47 -4.23 31.38
C ALA A 399 22.87 -4.75 31.78
N GLY A 400 22.92 -5.79 32.62
CA GLY A 400 24.17 -6.41 33.08
C GLY A 400 24.61 -7.60 32.24
N THR A 401 23.80 -8.02 31.26
CA THR A 401 24.09 -9.19 30.42
C THR A 401 25.19 -8.85 29.42
N LEU A 402 26.27 -9.62 29.39
CA LEU A 402 27.38 -9.43 28.45
C LEU A 402 26.94 -9.70 27.01
N HIS A 403 27.29 -8.80 26.10
CA HIS A 403 26.96 -8.90 24.68
C HIS A 403 27.93 -8.09 23.82
N ASP A 404 28.24 -8.62 22.64
CA ASP A 404 28.89 -7.92 21.52
C ASP A 404 27.83 -7.27 20.61
N ILE A 405 26.62 -7.84 20.59
CA ILE A 405 25.51 -7.42 19.75
C ILE A 405 24.24 -7.26 20.60
N LEU A 406 23.59 -6.10 20.51
CA LEU A 406 22.34 -5.79 21.19
C LEU A 406 21.23 -5.55 20.18
N ILE A 407 20.14 -6.32 20.25
CA ILE A 407 19.07 -6.25 19.25
C ILE A 407 17.73 -5.92 19.92
N ASN A 408 17.10 -4.80 19.53
CA ASN A 408 15.73 -4.48 19.93
C ASN A 408 14.72 -5.08 18.95
N CYS A 409 13.98 -6.08 19.42
CA CYS A 409 12.83 -6.69 18.75
C CYS A 409 11.50 -6.33 19.45
N THR A 410 11.49 -5.34 20.34
CA THR A 410 10.29 -4.82 21.00
C THR A 410 9.76 -3.59 20.27
N PRO A 411 8.48 -3.21 20.47
CA PRO A 411 7.94 -1.96 19.92
C PRO A 411 8.39 -0.70 20.68
N VAL A 412 9.25 -0.82 21.71
CA VAL A 412 9.71 0.33 22.51
C VAL A 412 10.49 1.29 21.62
N GLY A 413 10.15 2.58 21.66
CA GLY A 413 10.74 3.63 20.80
C GLY A 413 10.03 3.82 19.46
N MET A 414 8.99 3.04 19.16
CA MET A 414 8.16 3.20 17.95
C MET A 414 7.16 4.35 18.11
N HIS A 415 6.94 5.11 17.03
CA HIS A 415 5.92 6.17 17.01
C HIS A 415 4.53 5.64 17.46
N PRO A 416 3.81 6.36 18.34
CA PRO A 416 4.08 7.72 18.81
C PRO A 416 5.03 7.83 20.03
N GLU A 417 5.33 6.72 20.71
CA GLU A 417 6.13 6.68 21.94
C GLU A 417 7.64 6.68 21.63
N VAL A 418 8.12 7.77 21.05
CA VAL A 418 9.49 7.88 20.50
C VAL A 418 10.57 8.16 21.55
N ASP A 419 10.17 8.60 22.74
CA ASP A 419 11.07 9.00 23.83
C ASP A 419 11.44 7.84 24.78
N GLU A 420 11.09 6.61 24.42
CA GLU A 420 11.43 5.41 25.20
C GLU A 420 12.61 4.63 24.62
N THR A 421 13.35 3.95 25.50
CA THR A 421 14.41 2.99 25.15
C THR A 421 14.26 1.71 25.96
N PRO A 422 14.48 0.52 25.38
CA PRO A 422 14.28 -0.73 26.10
C PRO A 422 15.38 -1.01 27.14
N VAL A 423 16.52 -0.31 27.10
CA VAL A 423 17.65 -0.48 28.03
C VAL A 423 18.19 0.85 28.56
N PRO A 424 18.78 0.88 29.77
CA PRO A 424 19.45 2.07 30.27
C PRO A 424 20.78 2.33 29.53
N PRO A 425 21.32 3.56 29.55
CA PRO A 425 22.57 3.92 28.88
C PRO A 425 23.80 3.06 29.23
N ALA A 426 23.81 2.43 30.40
CA ALA A 426 24.89 1.55 30.84
C ALA A 426 24.99 0.24 30.02
N ALA A 427 23.93 -0.13 29.28
CA ALA A 427 23.95 -1.30 28.41
C ALA A 427 24.78 -1.09 27.14
N PHE A 428 25.00 0.16 26.70
CA PHE A 428 25.75 0.47 25.48
C PHE A 428 27.25 0.59 25.81
N LYS A 429 28.04 -0.37 25.29
CA LYS A 429 29.49 -0.38 25.42
C LYS A 429 30.14 0.00 24.07
N PRO A 430 31.27 0.73 24.06
CA PRO A 430 31.98 1.03 22.82
C PRO A 430 32.31 -0.24 22.04
N GLY A 431 32.11 -0.21 20.72
CA GLY A 431 32.35 -1.36 19.84
C GLY A 431 31.22 -2.40 19.79
N THR A 432 30.14 -2.24 20.56
CA THR A 432 28.92 -3.06 20.41
C THR A 432 28.21 -2.75 19.10
N VAL A 433 27.69 -3.77 18.43
CA VAL A 433 26.73 -3.60 17.32
C VAL A 433 25.32 -3.52 17.91
N VAL A 434 24.60 -2.44 17.61
CA VAL A 434 23.25 -2.19 18.11
C VAL A 434 22.27 -2.19 16.94
N PHE A 435 21.30 -3.08 16.96
CA PHE A 435 20.31 -3.24 15.91
C PHE A 435 18.90 -2.97 16.45
N ASP A 436 18.19 -2.02 15.85
CA ASP A 436 16.78 -1.78 16.13
C ASP A 436 15.91 -2.28 14.99
N THR A 437 14.89 -3.08 15.30
CA THR A 437 13.91 -3.52 14.29
C THR A 437 12.76 -2.51 14.11
N VAL A 438 12.65 -1.53 15.01
CA VAL A 438 11.77 -0.38 14.83
C VAL A 438 12.30 0.46 13.68
N TYR A 439 11.44 0.73 12.69
CA TYR A 439 11.79 1.54 11.52
C TYR A 439 11.09 2.90 11.49
N HIS A 440 10.10 3.14 12.37
CA HIS A 440 9.40 4.42 12.45
C HIS A 440 9.36 4.90 13.92
N PRO A 441 10.15 5.92 14.29
CA PRO A 441 11.09 6.69 13.46
C PRO A 441 12.36 5.89 13.07
N GLU A 442 13.08 6.33 12.04
CA GLU A 442 14.37 5.72 11.63
C GLU A 442 15.44 5.88 12.72
N ASN A 443 15.45 7.02 13.41
CA ASN A 443 16.38 7.34 14.49
C ASN A 443 15.67 7.25 15.85
N THR A 444 15.54 6.04 16.40
CA THR A 444 14.98 5.82 17.74
C THR A 444 15.92 6.34 18.83
N LEU A 445 15.38 6.59 20.04
CA LEU A 445 16.20 6.92 21.21
C LEU A 445 17.25 5.84 21.48
N PHE A 446 16.89 4.57 21.29
CA PHE A 446 17.79 3.42 21.42
C PHE A 446 19.03 3.53 20.50
N LEU A 447 18.83 3.83 19.21
CA LEU A 447 19.94 4.03 18.26
C LEU A 447 20.70 5.33 18.50
N LYS A 448 20.03 6.38 18.99
CA LYS A 448 20.70 7.64 19.36
C LYS A 448 21.69 7.41 20.50
N LEU A 449 21.26 6.78 21.59
CA LEU A 449 22.11 6.49 22.76
C LEU A 449 23.26 5.55 22.40
N ALA A 450 23.04 4.60 21.50
CA ALA A 450 24.09 3.72 20.98
C ALA A 450 25.19 4.52 20.26
N ARG A 451 24.83 5.44 19.35
CA ARG A 451 25.81 6.28 18.65
C ARG A 451 26.60 7.20 19.60
N GLU A 452 25.93 7.77 20.60
CA GLU A 452 26.59 8.59 21.64
C GLU A 452 27.64 7.81 22.44
N ARG A 453 27.59 6.47 22.41
CA ARG A 453 28.55 5.56 23.05
C ARG A 453 29.50 4.87 22.10
N ASN A 454 29.63 5.35 20.85
CA ASN A 454 30.48 4.80 19.80
C ASN A 454 30.14 3.33 19.47
N CYS A 455 28.86 2.97 19.49
CA CYS A 455 28.37 1.72 18.95
C CYS A 455 28.14 1.84 17.43
N THR A 456 28.32 0.73 16.72
CA THR A 456 27.85 0.59 15.33
C THR A 456 26.35 0.36 15.33
N THR A 457 25.57 1.12 14.57
CA THR A 457 24.10 1.02 14.57
C THR A 457 23.53 0.49 13.27
N ILE A 458 22.54 -0.39 13.37
CA ILE A 458 21.70 -0.85 12.27
C ILE A 458 20.27 -0.40 12.58
N SER A 459 19.63 0.30 11.66
CA SER A 459 18.25 0.77 11.80
C SER A 459 17.22 -0.22 11.27
N GLY A 460 15.96 -0.08 11.68
CA GLY A 460 14.88 -0.87 11.11
C GLY A 460 14.65 -0.54 9.63
N VAL A 461 15.01 0.67 9.19
CA VAL A 461 14.99 1.06 7.76
C VAL A 461 16.04 0.26 6.97
N ASP A 462 17.22 0.00 7.53
CA ASP A 462 18.23 -0.86 6.88
C ASP A 462 17.69 -2.26 6.61
N MET A 463 17.12 -2.89 7.64
CA MET A 463 16.50 -4.21 7.50
C MET A 463 15.34 -4.19 6.50
N PHE A 464 14.48 -3.16 6.57
CA PHE A 464 13.32 -3.03 5.70
C PHE A 464 13.70 -2.85 4.22
N VAL A 465 14.71 -2.02 3.92
CA VAL A 465 15.21 -1.82 2.56
C VAL A 465 15.88 -3.10 2.07
N ARG A 466 16.71 -3.76 2.88
CA ARG A 466 17.42 -4.98 2.46
C ARG A 466 16.45 -6.13 2.16
N GLN A 467 15.41 -6.35 2.99
CA GLN A 467 14.43 -7.40 2.69
C GLN A 467 13.65 -7.10 1.40
N ALA A 468 13.39 -5.81 1.12
CA ALA A 468 12.73 -5.39 -0.10
C ALA A 468 13.65 -5.52 -1.32
N ALA A 469 14.94 -5.25 -1.16
CA ALA A 469 15.95 -5.43 -2.20
C ALA A 469 16.06 -6.91 -2.62
N LEU A 470 16.08 -7.82 -1.65
CA LEU A 470 16.06 -9.26 -1.91
C LEU A 470 14.77 -9.69 -2.63
N GLN A 471 13.61 -9.16 -2.22
CA GLN A 471 12.34 -9.39 -2.93
C GLN A 471 12.41 -8.89 -4.37
N PHE A 472 12.93 -7.69 -4.57
CA PHE A 472 13.07 -7.08 -5.88
C PHE A 472 13.96 -7.93 -6.80
N GLN A 473 15.05 -8.49 -6.27
CA GLN A 473 15.91 -9.39 -7.00
C GLN A 473 15.17 -10.67 -7.41
N TYR A 474 14.36 -11.27 -6.54
CA TYR A 474 13.50 -12.40 -6.92
C TYR A 474 12.45 -12.02 -7.98
N TYR A 475 11.89 -10.81 -7.92
CA TYR A 475 10.89 -10.35 -8.88
C TYR A 475 11.46 -10.01 -10.26
N THR A 476 12.73 -9.61 -10.34
CA THR A 476 13.28 -8.97 -11.54
C THR A 476 14.52 -9.65 -12.09
N GLY A 477 15.22 -10.47 -11.29
CA GLY A 477 16.56 -10.97 -11.61
C GLY A 477 17.62 -9.86 -11.69
N ARG A 478 17.34 -8.66 -11.17
CA ARG A 478 18.22 -7.49 -11.18
C ARG A 478 18.50 -7.04 -9.75
N ASP A 479 19.64 -6.40 -9.54
CA ASP A 479 19.93 -5.76 -8.26
C ASP A 479 19.00 -4.57 -8.02
N ALA A 480 18.57 -4.43 -6.77
CA ALA A 480 17.66 -3.35 -6.39
C ALA A 480 18.43 -2.03 -6.26
N PRO A 481 17.86 -0.88 -6.67
CA PRO A 481 18.43 0.43 -6.38
C PRO A 481 18.19 0.79 -4.90
N GLU A 482 18.94 0.18 -3.98
CA GLU A 482 18.74 0.29 -2.53
C GLU A 482 18.78 1.73 -2.01
N GLY A 483 19.68 2.57 -2.55
CA GLY A 483 19.76 3.99 -2.21
C GLY A 483 18.45 4.73 -2.48
N LEU A 484 17.87 4.51 -3.67
CA LEU A 484 16.56 5.08 -4.04
C LEU A 484 15.44 4.53 -3.14
N MET A 485 15.41 3.21 -2.90
CA MET A 485 14.39 2.61 -2.03
C MET A 485 14.44 3.22 -0.63
N ARG A 486 15.64 3.44 -0.09
CA ARG A 486 15.87 4.08 1.21
C ARG A 486 15.38 5.52 1.24
N GLU A 487 15.66 6.31 0.21
CA GLU A 487 15.13 7.68 0.08
C GLU A 487 13.60 7.71 0.06
N VAL A 488 12.97 6.78 -0.67
CA VAL A 488 11.51 6.65 -0.71
C VAL A 488 10.95 6.32 0.67
N VAL A 489 11.57 5.39 1.41
CA VAL A 489 11.16 5.08 2.79
C VAL A 489 11.27 6.31 3.69
N ARG A 490 12.41 7.00 3.67
CA ARG A 490 12.62 8.21 4.49
C ARG A 490 11.58 9.28 4.22
N ARG A 491 11.28 9.55 2.94
CA ARG A 491 10.23 10.49 2.53
C ARG A 491 8.84 10.06 3.01
N LYS A 492 8.54 8.76 3.00
CA LYS A 492 7.25 8.24 3.48
C LYS A 492 7.10 8.29 5.00
N LEU A 493 8.22 8.23 5.72
CA LEU A 493 8.26 8.29 7.18
C LEU A 493 8.41 9.71 7.73
N SER A 494 8.82 10.69 6.92
CA SER A 494 8.92 12.08 7.35
C SER A 494 7.53 12.67 7.63
N ALA A 495 7.41 13.42 8.73
CA ALA A 495 6.17 14.09 9.14
C ALA A 495 5.67 15.14 8.12
N ALA A 496 6.54 15.61 7.23
CA ALA A 496 6.16 16.46 6.10
C ALA A 496 5.64 15.57 4.96
N ARG A 497 4.31 15.50 4.83
CA ARG A 497 3.69 15.12 3.55
C ARG A 497 3.70 16.37 2.68
N ASP A 498 4.69 16.48 1.79
CA ASP A 498 4.77 17.54 0.78
C ASP A 498 3.60 17.49 -0.22
#